data_AF-Q4SEG6-F1
#
_entry.id   AF-Q4SEG6-F1
#
_cell.length_a   1.000
_cell.length_b   1.000
_cell.length_c   1.000
_cell.angle_alpha   90.00
_cell.angle_beta   90.00
_cell.angle_gamma   90.00
#
_symmetry.space_group_name_H-M   'P 1'
#
loop_
_entity.id
_entity.type
_entity.pdbx_description
1 polymer ?
#
loop_
_entity_poly.entity_id
_entity_poly.type
_entity_poly.pdbx_seq_one_letter_code
_entity_poly.pdbx_strand_id
1 'polypeptide(L)'
;MESSICQFDRELQLLHREKLRLYPQLKLADLRQLTLYQELRLLQEFEGREEKLQEKLSLCIKEENSITSKLNASLRELEMKQAEVTKVQDRERSLAEAFQETVVDNPFEEFLTKVFKKMVKRDKKKEREGGGELFENTLHLRELRLDLEELVAEKKKNAEALKKMCDTVVKKEKVVKHNRKAAEDSLDLVYREKQQRMNELDVVVPLRLSQIVFDADRPLTSDLGQALLLNMTELKRLQRRTKELQEEIKEHKALHRQARHQHIKLIKDQREMDTQTQGKTCSLGKR
;
A
#
# COMPACT_ATOMS: atom_id res chain seq x y z
N MET A 1 -41.28 -77.25 10.64
CA MET A 1 -40.68 -76.80 9.37
C MET A 1 -41.26 -75.46 8.93
N GLU A 2 -42.58 -75.31 8.83
CA GLU A 2 -43.22 -74.05 8.40
C GLU A 2 -42.90 -72.83 9.27
N SER A 3 -42.91 -72.97 10.61
CA SER A 3 -42.54 -71.86 11.51
C SER A 3 -41.11 -71.37 11.33
N SER A 4 -40.17 -72.25 10.96
CA SER A 4 -38.76 -71.89 10.73
C SER A 4 -38.60 -71.18 9.39
N ILE A 5 -39.38 -71.57 8.38
CA ILE A 5 -39.42 -70.90 7.07
C ILE A 5 -39.97 -69.48 7.22
N CYS A 6 -41.07 -69.29 7.96
CA CYS A 6 -41.62 -67.95 8.20
C CYS A 6 -40.69 -67.03 9.01
N GLN A 7 -39.91 -67.58 9.94
CA GLN A 7 -38.90 -66.81 10.68
C GLN A 7 -37.76 -66.38 9.76
N PHE A 8 -37.25 -67.29 8.94
CA PHE A 8 -36.23 -66.98 7.93
C PHE A 8 -36.71 -65.90 6.94
N ASP A 9 -37.93 -66.01 6.41
CA ASP A 9 -38.50 -65.03 5.49
C ASP A 9 -38.60 -63.64 6.14
N ARG A 10 -38.98 -63.59 7.43
CA ARG A 10 -39.05 -62.34 8.19
C ARG A 10 -37.68 -61.71 8.38
N GLU A 11 -36.67 -62.50 8.72
CA GLU A 11 -35.28 -62.03 8.86
C GLU A 11 -34.72 -61.53 7.53
N LEU A 12 -34.98 -62.26 6.43
CA LEU A 12 -34.61 -61.86 5.09
C LEU A 12 -35.26 -60.52 4.69
N GLN A 13 -36.54 -60.31 5.03
CA GLN A 13 -37.23 -59.04 4.80
C GLN A 13 -36.63 -57.89 5.61
N LEU A 14 -36.25 -58.12 6.86
CA LEU A 14 -35.58 -57.11 7.70
C LEU A 14 -34.23 -56.72 7.11
N LEU A 15 -33.40 -57.70 6.76
CA LEU A 15 -32.12 -57.48 6.09
C LEU A 15 -32.27 -56.76 4.75
N HIS A 16 -33.32 -57.08 3.98
CA HIS A 16 -33.59 -56.39 2.72
C HIS A 16 -33.93 -54.91 2.95
N ARG A 17 -34.74 -54.59 3.96
CA ARG A 17 -35.07 -53.20 4.34
C ARG A 17 -33.82 -52.44 4.79
N GLU A 18 -32.97 -53.06 5.59
CA GLU A 18 -31.70 -52.46 6.02
C GLU A 18 -30.76 -52.21 4.84
N LYS A 19 -30.63 -53.17 3.93
CA LYS A 19 -29.85 -53.02 2.70
C LYS A 19 -30.36 -51.86 1.85
N LEU A 20 -31.67 -51.74 1.65
CA LEU A 20 -32.29 -50.64 0.90
C LEU A 20 -32.07 -49.27 1.56
N ARG A 21 -31.99 -49.22 2.89
CA ARG A 21 -31.69 -48.00 3.63
C ARG A 21 -30.21 -47.60 3.53
N LEU A 22 -29.30 -48.57 3.66
CA LEU A 22 -27.86 -48.31 3.74
C LEU A 22 -27.22 -48.10 2.36
N TYR A 23 -27.71 -48.77 1.32
CA TYR A 23 -27.11 -48.70 -0.02
C TYR A 23 -27.07 -47.27 -0.60
N PRO A 24 -28.14 -46.45 -0.55
CA PRO A 24 -28.08 -45.06 -1.01
C PRO A 24 -27.14 -44.19 -0.17
N GLN A 25 -27.05 -44.44 1.14
CA GLN A 25 -26.14 -43.71 2.04
C GLN A 25 -24.69 -44.00 1.69
N LEU A 26 -24.36 -45.26 1.43
CA LEU A 26 -23.03 -45.67 0.98
C LEU A 26 -22.69 -45.03 -0.36
N LYS A 27 -23.60 -45.08 -1.35
CA LYS A 27 -23.39 -44.44 -2.64
C LYS A 27 -23.24 -42.93 -2.56
N LEU A 28 -24.00 -42.27 -1.69
CA LEU A 28 -23.84 -40.85 -1.44
C LEU A 28 -22.49 -40.53 -0.80
N ALA A 29 -22.01 -41.37 0.13
CA ALA A 29 -20.69 -41.22 0.74
C ALA A 29 -19.58 -41.38 -0.29
N ASP A 30 -19.66 -42.40 -1.16
CA ASP A 30 -18.71 -42.61 -2.26
C ASP A 30 -18.64 -41.37 -3.18
N LEU A 31 -19.80 -40.85 -3.58
CA LEU A 31 -19.90 -39.66 -4.44
C LEU A 31 -19.35 -38.41 -3.74
N ARG A 32 -19.65 -38.23 -2.45
CA ARG A 32 -19.12 -37.11 -1.67
C ARG A 32 -17.61 -37.19 -1.54
N GLN A 33 -17.06 -38.39 -1.33
CA GLN A 33 -15.62 -38.62 -1.31
C GLN A 33 -14.97 -38.25 -2.65
N LEU A 34 -15.61 -38.56 -3.77
CA LEU A 34 -15.14 -38.14 -5.09
C LEU A 34 -15.11 -36.61 -5.24
N THR A 35 -16.18 -35.92 -4.83
CA THR A 35 -16.20 -34.44 -4.84
C THR A 35 -15.08 -33.86 -3.97
N LEU A 36 -14.89 -34.36 -2.74
CA LEU A 36 -13.81 -33.89 -1.84
C LEU A 36 -12.42 -34.14 -2.43
N TYR A 37 -12.24 -35.26 -3.14
CA TYR A 37 -10.98 -35.56 -3.80
C TYR A 37 -10.70 -34.62 -4.99
N GLN A 38 -11.73 -34.26 -5.75
CA GLN A 38 -11.64 -33.25 -6.81
C GLN A 38 -11.29 -31.87 -6.23
N GLU A 39 -11.96 -31.46 -5.14
CA GLU A 39 -11.65 -30.23 -4.40
C GLU A 39 -10.19 -30.23 -3.94
N LEU A 40 -9.74 -31.32 -3.30
CA LEU A 40 -8.37 -31.44 -2.81
C LEU A 40 -7.33 -31.33 -3.93
N ARG A 41 -7.55 -32.02 -5.06
CA ARG A 41 -6.65 -31.93 -6.22
C ARG A 41 -6.54 -30.51 -6.75
N LEU A 42 -7.67 -29.82 -6.91
CA LEU A 42 -7.67 -28.42 -7.33
C LEU A 42 -6.90 -27.55 -6.33
N LEU A 43 -7.15 -27.71 -5.03
CA LEU A 43 -6.42 -26.94 -4.01
C LEU A 43 -4.91 -27.17 -4.09
N GLN A 44 -4.46 -28.42 -4.26
CA GLN A 44 -3.04 -28.75 -4.44
C GLN A 44 -2.41 -28.13 -5.69
N GLU A 45 -3.15 -28.03 -6.79
CA GLU A 45 -2.68 -27.36 -8.02
C GLU A 45 -2.44 -25.86 -7.80
N PHE A 46 -3.29 -25.21 -6.99
CA PHE A 46 -3.18 -23.79 -6.68
C PHE A 46 -2.18 -23.47 -5.58
N GLU A 47 -2.01 -24.35 -4.59
CA GLU A 47 -1.14 -24.17 -3.42
C GLU A 47 0.26 -23.71 -3.81
N GLY A 48 0.95 -24.46 -4.69
CA GLY A 48 2.30 -24.10 -5.12
C GLY A 48 2.39 -22.82 -5.97
N ARG A 49 1.30 -22.39 -6.64
CA ARG A 49 1.26 -21.09 -7.36
C ARG A 49 1.04 -19.94 -6.39
N GLU A 50 0.15 -20.14 -5.41
CA GLU A 50 -0.15 -19.19 -4.35
C GLU A 50 1.07 -18.93 -3.47
N GLU A 51 1.75 -19.98 -3.00
CA GLU A 51 2.97 -19.88 -2.19
C GLU A 51 4.04 -19.03 -2.90
N LYS A 52 4.35 -19.34 -4.17
CA LYS A 52 5.35 -18.58 -4.95
C LYS A 52 4.99 -17.11 -5.09
N LEU A 53 3.70 -16.78 -5.24
CA LEU A 53 3.25 -15.40 -5.37
C LEU A 53 3.23 -14.69 -4.02
N GLN A 54 2.82 -15.36 -2.94
CA GLN A 54 2.89 -14.85 -1.58
C GLN A 54 4.33 -14.58 -1.16
N GLU A 55 5.26 -15.47 -1.47
CA GLU A 55 6.69 -15.27 -1.23
C GLU A 55 7.20 -14.03 -1.97
N LYS A 56 6.93 -13.92 -3.27
CA LYS A 56 7.29 -12.73 -4.06
C LYS A 56 6.72 -11.45 -3.47
N LEU A 57 5.45 -11.46 -3.07
CA LEU A 57 4.80 -10.32 -2.43
C LEU A 57 5.50 -9.97 -1.10
N SER A 58 5.82 -10.98 -0.29
CA SER A 58 6.52 -10.77 0.99
C SER A 58 7.90 -10.16 0.79
N LEU A 59 8.63 -10.55 -0.27
CA LEU A 59 9.93 -9.99 -0.62
C LEU A 59 9.77 -8.52 -1.05
N CYS A 60 8.82 -8.21 -1.93
CA CYS A 60 8.55 -6.84 -2.33
C CYS A 60 8.15 -5.94 -1.15
N ILE A 61 7.35 -6.45 -0.20
CA ILE A 61 6.99 -5.71 1.03
C ILE A 61 8.23 -5.44 1.89
N LYS A 62 9.09 -6.44 2.08
CA LYS A 62 10.34 -6.29 2.85
C LYS A 62 11.27 -5.27 2.18
N GLU A 63 11.41 -5.32 0.86
CA GLU A 63 12.19 -4.36 0.08
C GLU A 63 11.63 -2.94 0.18
N GLU A 64 10.30 -2.77 0.02
CA GLU A 64 9.64 -1.48 0.17
C GLU A 64 9.90 -0.91 1.56
N ASN A 65 9.64 -1.68 2.61
CA ASN A 65 9.86 -1.24 4.00
C ASN A 65 11.31 -0.85 4.26
N SER A 66 12.28 -1.61 3.73
CA SER A 66 13.71 -1.29 3.84
C SER A 66 14.04 0.03 3.15
N ILE A 67 13.56 0.26 1.93
CA ILE A 67 13.79 1.48 1.16
C ILE A 67 13.11 2.67 1.83
N THR A 68 11.85 2.54 2.24
CA THR A 68 11.10 3.59 2.93
C THR A 68 11.76 3.96 4.26
N SER A 69 12.27 2.99 5.01
CA SER A 69 13.00 3.25 6.26
C SER A 69 14.30 4.04 6.01
N LYS A 70 15.09 3.64 5.01
CA LYS A 70 16.31 4.36 4.59
C LYS A 70 15.99 5.76 4.10
N LEU A 71 14.94 5.91 3.29
CA LEU A 71 14.49 7.20 2.80
C LEU A 71 14.11 8.15 3.94
N ASN A 72 13.33 7.67 4.91
CA ASN A 72 12.93 8.47 6.07
C ASN A 72 14.15 8.89 6.91
N ALA A 73 15.15 8.03 7.07
CA ALA A 73 16.39 8.40 7.75
C ALA A 73 17.15 9.51 7.00
N SER A 74 17.35 9.34 5.69
CA SER A 74 18.04 10.34 4.86
C SER A 74 17.30 11.68 4.77
N LEU A 75 15.95 11.66 4.79
CA LEU A 75 15.14 12.88 4.84
C LEU A 75 15.33 13.63 6.17
N ARG A 76 15.35 12.93 7.31
CA ARG A 76 15.64 13.56 8.61
C ARG A 76 17.05 14.14 8.67
N GLU A 77 18.03 13.44 8.14
CA GLU A 77 19.41 13.96 8.04
C GLU A 77 19.47 15.22 7.18
N LEU A 78 18.74 15.24 6.06
CA LEU A 78 18.64 16.41 5.19
C LEU A 78 17.99 17.61 5.91
N GLU A 79 16.91 17.39 6.66
CA GLU A 79 16.24 18.43 7.46
C GLU A 79 17.20 19.01 8.52
N MET A 80 17.94 18.15 9.23
CA MET A 80 18.95 18.59 10.21
C MET A 80 20.05 19.42 9.55
N LYS A 81 20.55 19.01 8.38
CA LYS A 81 21.56 19.78 7.64
C LYS A 81 21.03 21.10 7.09
N GLN A 82 19.77 21.15 6.65
CA GLN A 82 19.14 22.41 6.25
C GLN A 82 18.95 23.36 7.44
N ALA A 83 18.59 22.85 8.61
CA ALA A 83 18.50 23.65 9.83
C ALA A 83 19.88 24.14 10.32
N GLU A 84 20.94 23.36 10.14
CA GLU A 84 22.31 23.84 10.39
C GLU A 84 22.70 24.97 9.42
N VAL A 85 22.31 24.87 8.15
CA VAL A 85 22.56 25.94 7.15
C VAL A 85 21.84 27.22 7.57
N THR A 86 20.55 27.15 7.94
CA THR A 86 19.79 28.34 8.34
C THR A 86 20.40 29.01 9.56
N LYS A 87 20.81 28.24 10.58
CA LYS A 87 21.50 28.77 11.78
C LYS A 87 22.78 29.53 11.45
N VAL A 88 23.59 29.05 10.51
CA VAL A 88 24.83 29.75 10.12
C VAL A 88 24.51 30.99 9.31
N GLN A 89 23.50 30.93 8.43
CA GLN A 89 23.02 32.10 7.69
C GLN A 89 22.41 33.17 8.59
N ASP A 90 21.78 32.79 9.70
CA ASP A 90 21.27 33.75 10.69
C ASP A 90 22.43 34.43 11.42
N ARG A 91 23.50 33.70 11.76
CA ARG A 91 24.73 34.28 12.34
C ARG A 91 25.42 35.26 11.38
N GLU A 92 25.48 34.94 10.10
CA GLU A 92 25.99 35.83 9.06
C GLU A 92 25.17 37.13 8.98
N ARG A 93 23.84 37.02 9.05
CA ARG A 93 22.93 38.18 9.10
C ARG A 93 23.11 39.03 10.36
N SER A 94 23.14 38.42 11.54
CA SER A 94 23.37 39.14 12.80
C SER A 94 24.74 39.83 12.83
N LEU A 95 25.77 39.22 12.25
CA LEU A 95 27.09 39.85 12.11
C LEU A 95 27.04 41.07 11.17
N ALA A 96 26.29 40.99 10.06
CA ALA A 96 26.10 42.12 9.16
C ALA A 96 25.28 43.26 9.81
N GLU A 97 24.26 42.93 10.60
CA GLU A 97 23.46 43.91 11.36
C GLU A 97 24.31 44.61 12.43
N ALA A 98 25.07 43.84 13.23
CA ALA A 98 25.98 44.40 14.23
C ALA A 98 27.09 45.26 13.60
N PHE A 99 27.61 44.88 12.42
CA PHE A 99 28.52 45.72 11.66
C PHE A 99 27.85 47.02 11.22
N GLN A 100 26.61 46.98 10.74
CA GLN A 100 25.91 48.18 10.30
C GLN A 100 25.65 49.13 11.47
N GLU A 101 25.19 48.62 12.62
CA GLU A 101 24.91 49.39 13.84
C GLU A 101 26.16 50.12 14.37
N THR A 102 27.33 49.49 14.31
CA THR A 102 28.60 50.13 14.71
C THR A 102 29.09 51.22 13.74
N VAL A 103 28.49 51.34 12.55
CA VAL A 103 28.98 52.19 11.46
C VAL A 103 28.03 53.36 11.09
N VAL A 104 26.74 53.33 11.50
CA VAL A 104 25.68 54.30 11.11
C VAL A 104 26.00 55.79 11.37
N ASP A 105 26.84 56.11 12.36
CA ASP A 105 27.18 57.50 12.72
C ASP A 105 28.65 57.88 12.37
N ASN A 106 29.31 57.12 11.48
CA ASN A 106 30.72 57.31 11.16
C ASN A 106 30.92 58.07 9.84
N PRO A 107 31.74 59.15 9.80
CA PRO A 107 32.11 59.87 8.56
C PRO A 107 32.68 58.98 7.45
N PHE A 108 33.20 57.80 7.82
CA PHE A 108 33.78 56.83 6.89
C PHE A 108 32.86 55.62 6.61
N GLU A 109 31.56 55.69 6.92
CA GLU A 109 30.60 54.60 6.73
C GLU A 109 30.71 53.97 5.33
N GLU A 110 30.56 54.76 4.27
CA GLU A 110 30.60 54.24 2.89
C GLU A 110 31.91 53.51 2.57
N PHE A 111 33.02 53.97 3.15
CA PHE A 111 34.33 53.36 2.97
C PHE A 111 34.43 52.03 3.74
N LEU A 112 34.01 52.00 5.01
CA LEU A 112 34.04 50.81 5.85
C LEU A 112 33.08 49.74 5.32
N THR A 113 31.89 50.10 4.87
CA THR A 113 30.95 49.17 4.23
C THR A 113 31.52 48.59 2.93
N LYS A 114 32.26 49.38 2.14
CA LYS A 114 32.99 48.88 0.95
C LYS A 114 34.10 47.91 1.34
N VAL A 115 34.86 48.20 2.40
CA VAL A 115 35.91 47.30 2.92
C VAL A 115 35.31 45.98 3.41
N PHE A 116 34.24 46.05 4.20
CA PHE A 116 33.52 44.89 4.73
C PHE A 116 32.95 44.00 3.62
N LYS A 117 32.32 44.59 2.60
CA LYS A 117 31.73 43.86 1.45
C LYS A 117 32.76 43.32 0.47
N LYS A 118 33.99 43.84 0.46
CA LYS A 118 35.00 43.43 -0.53
C LYS A 118 35.37 41.95 -0.34
N MET A 119 35.26 41.17 -1.40
CA MET A 119 35.80 39.81 -1.48
C MET A 119 37.30 39.92 -1.84
N VAL A 120 38.21 39.49 -0.96
CA VAL A 120 39.66 39.45 -1.25
C VAL A 120 40.11 38.00 -1.21
N LYS A 121 40.98 37.62 -2.15
CA LYS A 121 41.69 36.34 -2.11
C LYS A 121 42.56 36.33 -0.84
N ARG A 122 42.43 35.27 -0.04
CA ARG A 122 43.24 35.05 1.17
C ARG A 122 44.73 35.04 0.80
N ASP A 123 45.37 36.20 0.83
CA ASP A 123 46.83 36.33 0.82
C ASP A 123 47.28 36.68 2.24
N LYS A 124 48.38 36.06 2.65
CA LYS A 124 48.98 36.17 3.99
C LYS A 124 48.94 37.60 4.53
N LYS A 125 48.52 37.71 5.80
CA LYS A 125 48.51 38.91 6.63
C LYS A 125 49.82 39.71 6.45
N LYS A 126 49.76 40.82 5.71
CA LYS A 126 50.78 41.89 5.77
C LYS A 126 50.34 42.82 6.89
N GLU A 127 51.06 42.79 8.01
CA GLU A 127 50.90 43.80 9.06
C GLU A 127 51.14 45.19 8.46
N ARG A 128 50.15 46.07 8.59
CA ARG A 128 50.26 47.50 8.30
C ARG A 128 49.88 48.22 9.58
N GLU A 129 50.88 48.71 10.31
CA GLU A 129 50.68 49.57 11.46
C GLU A 129 50.20 50.94 10.98
N GLY A 130 48.97 51.34 11.37
CA GLY A 130 48.46 52.69 11.12
C GLY A 130 46.94 52.88 10.98
N GLY A 131 46.10 51.87 11.22
CA GLY A 131 44.63 52.00 11.18
C GLY A 131 44.03 52.23 12.58
N GLY A 132 43.07 53.16 12.73
CA GLY A 132 42.33 53.34 13.99
C GLY A 132 41.52 52.09 14.38
N GLU A 133 41.16 51.94 15.66
CA GLU A 133 40.48 50.75 16.22
C GLU A 133 39.26 50.28 15.41
N LEU A 134 38.47 51.22 14.87
CA LEU A 134 37.30 50.91 14.02
C LEU A 134 37.67 50.24 12.69
N PHE A 135 38.84 50.58 12.13
CA PHE A 135 39.33 49.98 10.88
C PHE A 135 39.80 48.54 11.12
N GLU A 136 40.54 48.28 12.20
CA GLU A 136 40.96 46.93 12.59
C GLU A 136 39.74 46.03 12.92
N ASN A 137 38.75 46.57 13.65
CA ASN A 137 37.50 45.86 13.90
C ASN A 137 36.74 45.53 12.61
N THR A 138 36.72 46.45 11.64
CA THR A 138 36.10 46.23 10.31
C THR A 138 36.81 45.10 9.54
N LEU A 139 38.14 45.02 9.63
CA LEU A 139 38.91 43.92 9.02
C LEU A 139 38.62 42.59 9.71
N HIS A 140 38.51 42.58 11.04
CA HIS A 140 38.19 41.36 11.79
C HIS A 140 36.78 40.84 11.50
N LEU A 141 35.77 41.72 11.51
CA LEU A 141 34.39 41.36 11.16
C LEU A 141 34.27 40.86 9.72
N ARG A 142 35.10 41.36 8.81
CA ARG A 142 35.19 40.88 7.44
C ARG A 142 35.77 39.47 7.34
N GLU A 143 36.83 39.17 8.08
CA GLU A 143 37.38 37.79 8.14
C GLU A 143 36.32 36.82 8.66
N LEU A 144 35.65 37.17 9.77
CA LEU A 144 34.59 36.35 10.35
C LEU A 144 33.40 36.16 9.39
N ARG A 145 33.03 37.20 8.61
CA ARG A 145 32.03 37.08 7.54
C ARG A 145 32.47 36.07 6.47
N LEU A 146 33.69 36.18 5.97
CA LEU A 146 34.19 35.30 4.91
C LEU A 146 34.25 33.83 5.37
N ASP A 147 34.60 33.58 6.63
CA ASP A 147 34.60 32.23 7.21
C ASP A 147 33.18 31.67 7.35
N LEU A 148 32.21 32.51 7.75
CA LEU A 148 30.80 32.13 7.77
C LEU A 148 30.26 31.86 6.36
N GLU A 149 30.59 32.68 5.37
CA GLU A 149 30.19 32.49 3.97
C GLU A 149 30.75 31.17 3.38
N GLU A 150 32.02 30.85 3.64
CA GLU A 150 32.63 29.59 3.22
C GLU A 150 31.93 28.39 3.89
N LEU A 151 31.64 28.49 5.20
CA LEU A 151 30.95 27.45 5.95
C LEU A 151 29.50 27.27 5.50
N VAL A 152 28.79 28.35 5.15
CA VAL A 152 27.46 28.31 4.53
C VAL A 152 27.54 27.62 3.17
N ALA A 153 28.51 27.97 2.33
CA ALA A 153 28.67 27.39 1.00
C ALA A 153 28.97 25.88 1.08
N GLU A 154 29.87 25.46 1.99
CA GLU A 154 30.19 24.06 2.21
C GLU A 154 28.99 23.26 2.74
N LYS A 155 28.29 23.78 3.76
CA LYS A 155 27.10 23.11 4.31
C LYS A 155 25.95 23.04 3.31
N LYS A 156 25.74 24.08 2.48
CA LYS A 156 24.77 24.05 1.38
C LYS A 156 25.10 22.99 0.35
N LYS A 157 26.36 22.89 -0.07
CA LYS A 157 26.83 21.86 -1.01
C LYS A 157 26.56 20.45 -0.47
N ASN A 158 26.80 20.22 0.83
CA ASN A 158 26.53 18.95 1.48
C ASN A 158 25.02 18.63 1.55
N ALA A 159 24.19 19.61 1.89
CA ALA A 159 22.72 19.45 1.89
C ALA A 159 22.17 19.18 0.48
N GLU A 160 22.70 19.84 -0.55
CA GLU A 160 22.32 19.59 -1.94
C GLU A 160 22.71 18.18 -2.42
N ALA A 161 23.89 17.69 -2.02
CA ALA A 161 24.32 16.32 -2.33
C ALA A 161 23.38 15.28 -1.71
N LEU A 162 23.04 15.45 -0.42
CA LEU A 162 22.07 14.59 0.28
C LEU A 162 20.68 14.65 -0.35
N LYS A 163 20.22 15.83 -0.76
CA LYS A 163 18.93 16.01 -1.45
C LYS A 163 18.89 15.21 -2.76
N LYS A 164 19.95 15.26 -3.57
CA LYS A 164 20.05 14.47 -4.80
C LYS A 164 20.00 12.97 -4.51
N MET A 165 20.68 12.50 -3.46
CA MET A 165 20.60 11.11 -3.03
C MET A 165 19.17 10.72 -2.61
N CYS A 166 18.49 11.54 -1.81
CA CYS A 166 17.09 11.31 -1.43
C CYS A 166 16.19 11.18 -2.67
N ASP A 167 16.32 12.08 -3.64
CA ASP A 167 15.53 12.05 -4.89
C ASP A 167 15.73 10.73 -5.66
N THR A 168 16.96 10.17 -5.68
CA THR A 168 17.19 8.86 -6.29
C THR A 168 16.52 7.73 -5.53
N VAL A 169 16.51 7.78 -4.20
CA VAL A 169 15.85 6.77 -3.36
C VAL A 169 14.33 6.87 -3.50
N VAL A 170 13.76 8.07 -3.59
CA VAL A 170 12.33 8.29 -3.87
C VAL A 170 11.92 7.65 -5.20
N LYS A 171 12.74 7.78 -6.24
CA LYS A 171 12.47 7.11 -7.54
C LYS A 171 12.47 5.60 -7.39
N LYS A 172 13.45 5.03 -6.66
CA LYS A 172 13.51 3.59 -6.39
C LYS A 172 12.29 3.11 -5.58
N GLU A 173 11.88 3.86 -4.56
CA GLU A 173 10.70 3.55 -3.74
C GLU A 173 9.43 3.46 -4.60
N LYS A 174 9.24 4.39 -5.55
CA LYS A 174 8.10 4.35 -6.49
C LYS A 174 8.08 3.11 -7.36
N VAL A 175 9.24 2.69 -7.86
CA VAL A 175 9.37 1.46 -8.66
C VAL A 175 9.02 0.24 -7.83
N VAL A 176 9.55 0.12 -6.62
CA VAL A 176 9.25 -1.01 -5.72
C VAL A 176 7.78 -1.04 -5.31
N LYS A 177 7.17 0.12 -5.03
CA LYS A 177 5.71 0.23 -4.79
C LYS A 177 4.88 -0.26 -5.97
N HIS A 178 5.33 0.00 -7.20
CA HIS A 178 4.66 -0.51 -8.40
C HIS A 178 4.81 -2.03 -8.50
N ASN A 179 6.02 -2.56 -8.27
CA ASN A 179 6.28 -4.00 -8.28
C ASN A 179 5.46 -4.74 -7.22
N ARG A 180 5.35 -4.19 -5.99
CA ARG A 180 4.47 -4.74 -4.95
C ARG A 180 3.03 -4.84 -5.43
N LYS A 181 2.49 -3.75 -5.98
CA LYS A 181 1.11 -3.75 -6.51
C LYS A 181 0.90 -4.78 -7.62
N ALA A 182 1.86 -4.89 -8.55
CA ALA A 182 1.79 -5.91 -9.60
C ALA A 182 1.81 -7.34 -9.04
N ALA A 183 2.60 -7.59 -7.98
CA ALA A 183 2.59 -8.87 -7.28
C ALA A 183 1.27 -9.15 -6.55
N GLU A 184 0.68 -8.13 -5.90
CA GLU A 184 -0.66 -8.21 -5.28
C GLU A 184 -1.74 -8.53 -6.31
N ASP A 185 -1.77 -7.79 -7.43
CA ASP A 185 -2.75 -7.99 -8.49
C ASP A 185 -2.63 -9.39 -9.12
N SER A 186 -1.41 -9.92 -9.24
CA SER A 186 -1.16 -11.29 -9.72
C SER A 186 -1.68 -12.35 -8.74
N LEU A 187 -1.50 -12.14 -7.44
CA LEU A 187 -2.01 -13.03 -6.40
C LEU A 187 -3.55 -13.01 -6.36
N ASP A 188 -4.15 -11.82 -6.45
CA ASP A 188 -5.60 -11.63 -6.55
C ASP A 188 -6.21 -12.34 -7.76
N LEU A 189 -5.52 -12.33 -8.90
CA LEU A 189 -5.95 -13.03 -10.10
C LEU A 189 -6.01 -14.54 -9.85
N VAL A 190 -4.97 -15.11 -9.23
CA VAL A 190 -4.93 -16.55 -8.90
C VAL A 190 -6.03 -16.93 -7.91
N TYR A 191 -6.31 -16.10 -6.90
CA TYR A 191 -7.42 -16.36 -5.99
C TYR A 191 -8.79 -16.35 -6.70
N ARG A 192 -8.99 -15.47 -7.68
CA ARG A 192 -10.22 -15.45 -8.49
C ARG A 192 -10.32 -16.68 -9.37
N GLU A 193 -9.23 -17.08 -10.02
CA GLU A 193 -9.16 -18.32 -10.81
C GLU A 193 -9.50 -19.54 -9.94
N LYS A 194 -8.94 -19.64 -8.73
CA LYS A 194 -9.23 -20.72 -7.78
C LYS A 194 -10.71 -20.78 -7.44
N GLN A 195 -11.32 -19.64 -7.10
CA GLN A 195 -12.74 -19.59 -6.77
C GLN A 195 -13.62 -19.99 -7.95
N GLN A 196 -13.28 -19.56 -9.17
CA GLN A 196 -14.00 -19.95 -10.39
C GLN A 196 -13.93 -21.46 -10.59
N ARG A 197 -12.73 -22.05 -10.52
CA ARG A 197 -12.52 -23.51 -10.66
C ARG A 197 -13.24 -24.32 -9.58
N MET A 198 -13.25 -23.86 -8.33
CA MET A 198 -14.03 -24.51 -7.27
C MET A 198 -15.54 -24.49 -7.55
N ASN A 199 -16.05 -23.38 -8.09
CA ASN A 199 -17.48 -23.25 -8.40
C ASN A 199 -17.92 -24.09 -9.61
N GLU A 200 -16.98 -24.56 -10.43
CA GLU A 200 -17.23 -25.47 -11.55
C GLU A 200 -17.35 -26.94 -11.11
N LEU A 201 -17.06 -27.25 -9.84
CA LEU A 201 -17.17 -28.61 -9.32
C LEU A 201 -18.63 -29.03 -9.13
N ASP A 202 -18.94 -30.23 -9.62
CA ASP A 202 -20.26 -30.83 -9.45
C ASP A 202 -20.50 -31.23 -7.99
N VAL A 203 -21.64 -30.79 -7.46
CA VAL A 203 -22.09 -31.15 -6.11
C VAL A 203 -23.22 -32.16 -6.20
N VAL A 204 -23.07 -33.28 -5.50
CA VAL A 204 -24.10 -34.32 -5.44
C VAL A 204 -25.20 -33.92 -4.46
N VAL A 205 -26.44 -33.91 -4.94
CA VAL A 205 -27.64 -33.62 -4.14
C VAL A 205 -28.53 -34.87 -4.10
N PRO A 206 -28.71 -35.51 -2.93
CA PRO A 206 -29.63 -36.64 -2.81
C PRO A 206 -31.09 -36.15 -2.84
N LEU A 207 -31.91 -36.80 -3.67
CA LEU A 207 -33.34 -36.51 -3.79
C LEU A 207 -34.15 -37.69 -3.26
N ARG A 208 -35.18 -37.40 -2.46
CA ARG A 208 -36.20 -38.39 -2.10
C ARG A 208 -37.20 -38.51 -3.24
N LEU A 209 -37.79 -39.69 -3.42
CA LEU A 209 -38.87 -39.89 -4.40
C LEU A 209 -40.07 -38.94 -4.15
N SER A 210 -40.34 -38.59 -2.89
CA SER A 210 -41.36 -37.59 -2.53
C SER A 210 -41.02 -36.16 -2.96
N GLN A 211 -39.78 -35.90 -3.39
CA GLN A 211 -39.34 -34.61 -3.92
C GLN A 211 -39.37 -34.59 -5.45
N ILE A 212 -39.89 -35.64 -6.10
CA ILE A 212 -39.97 -35.77 -7.56
C ILE A 212 -41.43 -36.01 -7.94
N VAL A 213 -42.00 -35.19 -8.82
CA VAL A 213 -43.34 -35.37 -9.38
C VAL A 213 -43.23 -35.61 -10.88
N PHE A 214 -43.82 -36.72 -11.33
CA PHE A 214 -43.98 -37.05 -12.74
C PHE A 214 -45.46 -37.28 -13.04
N ASP A 215 -45.91 -36.75 -14.18
CA ASP A 215 -47.17 -37.15 -14.79
C ASP A 215 -46.97 -38.51 -15.49
N ALA A 216 -47.90 -39.44 -15.31
CA ALA A 216 -47.80 -40.83 -15.76
C ALA A 216 -47.60 -41.01 -17.29
N ASP A 217 -47.90 -39.98 -18.09
CA ASP A 217 -47.85 -40.04 -19.56
C ASP A 217 -46.53 -39.54 -20.17
N ARG A 218 -45.54 -39.13 -19.36
CA ARG A 218 -44.24 -38.65 -19.87
C ARG A 218 -43.06 -39.52 -19.43
N PRO A 219 -42.15 -39.89 -20.35
CA PRO A 219 -40.94 -40.61 -19.99
C PRO A 219 -40.03 -39.74 -19.11
N LEU A 220 -39.26 -40.40 -18.23
CA LEU A 220 -38.28 -39.74 -17.38
C LEU A 220 -37.22 -39.06 -18.26
N THR A 221 -37.25 -37.73 -18.34
CA THR A 221 -36.24 -36.95 -19.05
C THR A 221 -34.94 -36.90 -18.25
N SER A 222 -33.80 -36.84 -18.94
CA SER A 222 -32.48 -36.69 -18.30
C SER A 222 -32.38 -35.40 -17.47
N ASP A 223 -33.17 -34.38 -17.81
CA ASP A 223 -33.38 -33.19 -17.00
C ASP A 223 -34.58 -33.39 -16.07
N LEU A 224 -34.29 -33.49 -14.77
CA LEU A 224 -35.30 -33.60 -13.70
C LEU A 224 -35.69 -32.23 -13.14
N GLY A 225 -35.10 -31.12 -13.61
CA GLY A 225 -35.31 -29.79 -13.03
C GLY A 225 -36.78 -29.35 -12.96
N GLN A 226 -37.59 -29.73 -13.96
CA GLN A 226 -39.02 -29.43 -14.02
C GLN A 226 -39.88 -30.35 -13.13
N ALA A 227 -39.33 -31.49 -12.68
CA ALA A 227 -40.00 -32.49 -11.86
C ALA A 227 -39.68 -32.36 -10.36
N LEU A 228 -38.75 -31.48 -9.97
CA LEU A 228 -38.35 -31.31 -8.57
C LEU A 228 -39.36 -30.48 -7.77
N LEU A 229 -39.94 -31.09 -6.74
CA LEU A 229 -40.67 -30.40 -5.69
C LEU A 229 -39.68 -29.78 -4.71
N LEU A 230 -39.18 -28.60 -5.05
CA LEU A 230 -38.46 -27.74 -4.12
C LEU A 230 -39.47 -26.97 -3.26
N ASN A 231 -39.09 -26.69 -2.01
CA ASN A 231 -39.89 -25.79 -1.19
C ASN A 231 -39.87 -24.39 -1.84
N MET A 232 -40.96 -24.04 -2.53
CA MET A 232 -41.04 -22.83 -3.35
C MET A 232 -40.89 -21.55 -2.52
N THR A 233 -41.18 -21.58 -1.22
CA THR A 233 -40.95 -20.43 -0.34
C THR A 233 -39.46 -20.20 -0.09
N GLU A 234 -38.71 -21.25 0.25
CA GLU A 234 -37.26 -21.17 0.45
C GLU A 234 -36.51 -20.90 -0.86
N LEU A 235 -36.95 -21.50 -1.98
CA LEU A 235 -36.37 -21.22 -3.30
C LEU A 235 -36.56 -19.75 -3.68
N LYS A 236 -37.77 -19.21 -3.52
CA LYS A 236 -38.05 -17.78 -3.77
C LYS A 236 -37.29 -16.86 -2.80
N ARG A 237 -37.09 -17.27 -1.55
CA ARG A 237 -36.27 -16.54 -0.57
C ARG A 237 -34.81 -16.51 -1.00
N LEU A 238 -34.23 -17.65 -1.37
CA LEU A 238 -32.86 -17.75 -1.87
C LEU A 238 -32.67 -16.94 -3.14
N GLN A 239 -33.58 -17.05 -4.12
CA GLN A 239 -33.53 -16.25 -5.34
C GLN A 239 -33.61 -14.75 -5.07
N ARG A 240 -34.47 -14.31 -4.14
CA ARG A 240 -34.49 -12.90 -3.69
C ARG A 240 -33.16 -12.52 -3.06
N ARG A 241 -32.63 -13.34 -2.14
CA ARG A 241 -31.35 -13.06 -1.49
C ARG A 241 -30.19 -13.03 -2.48
N THR A 242 -30.18 -13.86 -3.51
CA THR A 242 -29.19 -13.81 -4.59
C THR A 242 -29.26 -12.48 -5.34
N LYS A 243 -30.47 -11.98 -5.64
CA LYS A 243 -30.65 -10.66 -6.28
C LYS A 243 -30.18 -9.53 -5.37
N GLU A 244 -30.58 -9.55 -4.10
CA GLU A 244 -30.12 -8.58 -3.09
C GLU A 244 -28.60 -8.56 -2.98
N LEU A 245 -27.95 -9.72 -2.85
CA LEU A 245 -26.49 -9.82 -2.80
C LEU A 245 -25.83 -9.28 -4.07
N GLN A 246 -26.41 -9.50 -5.24
CA GLN A 246 -25.90 -8.93 -6.49
C GLN A 246 -26.00 -7.40 -6.51
N GLU A 247 -27.06 -6.83 -5.94
CA GLU A 247 -27.22 -5.38 -5.77
C GLU A 247 -26.24 -4.84 -4.73
N GLU A 248 -26.14 -5.47 -3.56
CA GLU A 248 -25.16 -5.13 -2.50
C GLU A 248 -23.73 -5.13 -3.07
N ILE A 249 -23.37 -6.13 -3.89
CA ILE A 249 -22.06 -6.19 -4.55
C ILE A 249 -21.86 -5.03 -5.54
N LYS A 250 -22.90 -4.65 -6.30
CA LYS A 250 -22.83 -3.50 -7.22
C LYS A 250 -22.64 -2.20 -6.46
N GLU A 251 -23.40 -2.01 -5.38
CA GLU A 251 -23.31 -0.84 -4.49
C GLU A 251 -21.92 -0.76 -3.84
N HIS A 252 -21.42 -1.85 -3.26
CA HIS A 252 -20.07 -1.90 -2.69
C HIS A 252 -18.99 -1.56 -3.72
N LYS A 253 -19.12 -2.04 -4.96
CA LYS A 253 -18.19 -1.67 -6.05
C LYS A 253 -18.30 -0.18 -6.39
N ALA A 254 -19.50 0.40 -6.41
CA ALA A 254 -19.70 1.82 -6.67
C ALA A 254 -19.11 2.69 -5.55
N LEU A 255 -19.38 2.35 -4.29
CA LEU A 255 -18.81 3.00 -3.11
C LEU A 255 -17.27 2.93 -3.13
N HIS A 256 -16.71 1.75 -3.45
CA HIS A 256 -15.26 1.61 -3.55
C HIS A 256 -14.66 2.49 -4.67
N ARG A 257 -15.34 2.61 -5.82
CA ARG A 257 -14.95 3.55 -6.88
C ARG A 257 -15.02 4.99 -6.38
N GLN A 258 -16.08 5.40 -5.70
CA GLN A 258 -16.23 6.76 -5.18
C GLN A 258 -15.16 7.09 -4.13
N ALA A 259 -14.91 6.18 -3.18
CA ALA A 259 -13.85 6.31 -2.18
C ALA A 259 -12.47 6.44 -2.84
N ARG A 260 -12.18 5.66 -3.90
CA ARG A 260 -10.95 5.84 -4.70
C ARG A 260 -10.86 7.23 -5.33
N HIS A 261 -11.94 7.74 -5.91
CA HIS A 261 -11.95 9.09 -6.50
C HIS A 261 -11.72 10.16 -5.43
N GLN A 262 -12.38 10.05 -4.28
CA GLN A 262 -12.19 10.96 -3.15
C GLN A 262 -10.75 10.91 -2.64
N HIS A 263 -10.18 9.72 -2.47
CA HIS A 263 -8.79 9.56 -2.05
C HIS A 263 -7.80 10.19 -3.04
N ILE A 264 -8.01 10.03 -4.35
CA ILE A 264 -7.20 10.69 -5.38
C ILE A 264 -7.34 12.22 -5.30
N LYS A 265 -8.57 12.73 -5.10
CA LYS A 265 -8.83 14.16 -4.96
C LYS A 265 -8.12 14.73 -3.72
N LEU A 266 -8.27 14.09 -2.56
CA LEU A 266 -7.60 14.50 -1.32
C LEU A 266 -6.08 14.50 -1.46
N ILE A 267 -5.48 13.52 -2.14
CA ILE A 267 -4.05 13.54 -2.44
C ILE A 267 -3.66 14.76 -3.28
N LYS A 268 -4.47 15.10 -4.27
CA LYS A 268 -4.22 16.25 -5.14
C LYS A 268 -4.32 17.56 -4.34
N ASP A 269 -5.40 17.71 -3.58
CA ASP A 269 -5.64 18.86 -2.72
C ASP A 269 -4.53 19.01 -1.68
N GLN A 270 -4.05 17.90 -1.08
CA GLN A 270 -2.94 17.91 -0.13
C GLN A 270 -1.64 18.37 -0.78
N ARG A 271 -1.34 17.93 -2.01
CA ARG A 271 -0.19 18.43 -2.78
C ARG A 271 -0.32 19.93 -3.09
N GLU A 272 -1.51 20.40 -3.46
CA GLU A 272 -1.76 21.81 -3.72
C GLU A 272 -1.56 22.65 -2.44
N MET A 273 -2.08 22.18 -1.30
CA MET A 273 -1.88 22.82 0.01
C MET A 273 -0.39 22.83 0.41
N ASP A 274 0.35 21.74 0.19
CA ASP A 274 1.80 21.70 0.46
C ASP A 274 2.55 22.74 -0.40
N THR A 275 2.21 22.87 -1.69
CA THR A 275 2.81 23.89 -2.57
C THR A 275 2.47 25.31 -2.16
N GLN A 276 1.24 25.58 -1.70
CA GLN A 276 0.86 26.90 -1.17
C GLN A 276 1.56 27.21 0.15
N THR A 277 1.74 26.22 1.01
CA THR A 277 2.43 26.37 2.29
C THR A 277 3.91 26.66 2.08
N GLN A 278 4.56 25.96 1.15
CA GLN A 278 5.94 26.25 0.72
C GLN A 278 6.08 27.63 0.04
N GLY A 279 5.07 28.07 -0.73
CA GLY A 279 5.06 29.42 -1.31
C GLY A 279 4.93 30.52 -0.26
N LYS A 280 4.08 30.32 0.76
CA LYS A 280 3.87 31.29 1.85
C LYS A 280 5.07 31.40 2.79
N THR A 281 5.72 30.29 3.15
CA THR A 281 6.96 30.34 3.95
C THR A 281 8.12 31.05 3.22
N CYS A 282 8.17 30.95 1.89
CA CYS A 282 9.15 31.68 1.08
C CYS A 282 8.86 33.19 0.98
N SER A 283 7.59 33.61 1.14
CA SER A 283 7.17 35.02 1.14
C SER A 283 7.33 35.72 2.50
N LEU A 284 7.29 34.97 3.60
CA LEU A 284 7.42 35.50 4.96
C LEU A 284 8.89 35.74 5.38
N GLY A 285 9.86 35.16 4.68
CA GLY A 285 11.29 35.43 4.89
C GLY A 285 11.87 36.59 4.06
N LYS A 286 11.02 37.40 3.41
CA LYS A 286 11.41 38.55 2.57
C LYS A 286 10.94 39.91 3.10
N ARG A 287 10.50 39.98 4.37
CA ARG A 287 10.23 41.25 5.05
C ARG A 287 11.22 41.43 6.19
#